data_AF-A0A9P4U851-F1
#
_entry.id   AF-A0A9P4U851-F1
#
_cell.length_a   1.000
_cell.length_b   1.000
_cell.length_c   1.000
_cell.angle_alpha   90.00
_cell.angle_beta   90.00
_cell.angle_gamma   90.00
#
_symmetry.space_group_name_H-M   'P 1'
#
loop_
_entity.id
_entity.type
_entity.pdbx_description
1 polymer ?
#
loop_
_entity_poly.entity_id
_entity_poly.type
_entity_poly.pdbx_seq_one_letter_code
_entity_poly.pdbx_strand_id
1 'polypeptide(L)'
;MPDIRGAVTVASVYRTFTYNRTYSEAPSKATTDPAWAALFPLGGTFFTHPKIARNVSTFSVYHQLHCIDAIRQGYWAVVEAAAQGRTPSDADTPAMGTLPHIRHCLDLLRQSIMCHGDTTLEVVDPRVKGVHGFGVKHRCRDWGQLVHWTEQWNDIPPEEDA
;
A
#
# COMPACT_ATOMS: atom_id res chain seq x y z
N MET A 1 -8.89 -24.92 4.05
CA MET A 1 -8.39 -23.71 3.36
C MET A 1 -9.22 -23.56 2.09
N PRO A 2 -9.88 -22.41 1.84
CA PRO A 2 -10.65 -22.24 0.61
C PRO A 2 -9.71 -22.36 -0.60
N ASP A 3 -10.11 -23.16 -1.57
CA ASP A 3 -9.37 -23.45 -2.78
C ASP A 3 -9.34 -22.18 -3.67
N ILE A 4 -8.28 -21.36 -3.56
CA ILE A 4 -8.07 -20.13 -4.36
C ILE A 4 -7.63 -20.49 -5.79
N ARG A 5 -8.34 -21.42 -6.44
CA ARG A 5 -8.05 -21.83 -7.83
C ARG A 5 -8.79 -20.92 -8.80
N GLY A 6 -8.28 -19.70 -8.89
CA GLY A 6 -8.64 -18.75 -9.93
C GLY A 6 -7.80 -17.50 -9.79
N ALA A 7 -6.60 -17.52 -10.36
CA ALA A 7 -5.78 -16.30 -10.44
C ALA A 7 -6.47 -15.30 -11.37
N VAL A 8 -6.68 -14.07 -10.90
CA VAL A 8 -7.07 -12.97 -11.79
C VAL A 8 -5.94 -12.74 -12.79
N THR A 9 -6.31 -12.67 -14.06
CA THR A 9 -5.36 -12.40 -15.13
C THR A 9 -5.14 -10.89 -15.22
N VAL A 10 -4.07 -10.41 -14.63
CA VAL A 10 -3.60 -9.02 -14.76
C VAL A 10 -2.31 -9.00 -15.58
N ALA A 11 -2.27 -8.18 -16.62
CA ALA A 11 -1.11 -8.07 -17.50
C ALA A 11 0.15 -7.66 -16.73
N SER A 12 1.32 -8.09 -17.23
CA SER A 12 2.60 -7.56 -16.78
C SER A 12 3.01 -6.39 -17.68
N VAL A 13 3.46 -5.30 -17.06
CA VAL A 13 3.91 -4.09 -17.74
C VAL A 13 5.27 -3.66 -17.21
N TYR A 14 6.09 -3.03 -18.04
CA TYR A 14 7.33 -2.41 -17.58
C TYR A 14 7.08 -0.97 -17.15
N ARG A 15 7.53 -0.61 -15.96
CA ARG A 15 7.45 0.76 -15.41
C ARG A 15 8.81 1.19 -14.92
N THR A 16 9.22 2.42 -15.24
CA THR A 16 10.35 3.04 -14.57
C THR A 16 9.85 3.69 -13.30
N PHE A 17 10.43 3.34 -12.14
CA PHE A 17 10.06 4.01 -10.90
C PHE A 17 10.60 5.45 -10.89
N THR A 18 9.72 6.38 -10.51
CA THR A 18 10.03 7.80 -10.37
C THR A 18 9.73 8.24 -8.95
N TYR A 19 10.66 8.96 -8.33
CA TYR A 19 10.44 9.49 -7.00
C TYR A 19 9.28 10.50 -7.03
N ASN A 20 8.26 10.25 -6.21
CA ASN A 20 7.11 11.13 -6.06
C ASN A 20 6.94 11.48 -4.58
N ARG A 21 7.38 12.69 -4.23
CA ARG A 21 7.40 13.19 -2.86
C ARG A 21 6.01 13.17 -2.20
N THR A 22 4.93 13.35 -2.95
CA THR A 22 3.56 13.38 -2.42
C THR A 22 3.23 12.16 -1.56
N TYR A 23 3.72 10.97 -1.92
CA TYR A 23 3.43 9.75 -1.19
C TYR A 23 4.26 9.56 0.10
N SER A 24 5.27 10.40 0.33
CA SER A 24 6.11 10.38 1.54
C SER A 24 5.85 11.53 2.52
N GLU A 25 5.10 12.56 2.12
CA GLU A 25 4.81 13.73 2.95
C GLU A 25 3.76 13.47 4.03
N ALA A 26 3.64 14.44 4.96
CA ALA A 26 2.68 14.41 6.06
C ALA A 26 1.23 14.29 5.57
N PRO A 27 0.32 13.67 6.36
CA PRO A 27 -1.11 13.66 6.08
C PRO A 27 -1.66 15.06 5.84
N SER A 28 -2.48 15.20 4.80
CA SER A 28 -3.00 16.48 4.35
C SER A 28 -4.22 16.27 3.49
N LYS A 29 -5.36 16.76 3.98
CA LYS A 29 -6.65 16.70 3.28
C LYS A 29 -6.63 17.37 1.91
N ALA A 30 -5.73 18.34 1.72
CA ALA A 30 -5.61 19.10 0.47
C ALA A 30 -4.70 18.43 -0.56
N THR A 31 -3.79 17.54 -0.16
CA THR A 31 -2.71 17.06 -1.04
C THR A 31 -2.47 15.55 -0.94
N THR A 32 -1.96 15.06 0.19
CA THR A 32 -1.48 13.68 0.30
C THR A 32 -2.61 12.68 0.49
N ASP A 33 -3.64 13.01 1.28
CA ASP A 33 -4.75 12.09 1.54
C ASP A 33 -5.55 11.78 0.27
N PRO A 34 -5.90 12.76 -0.60
CA PRO A 34 -6.50 12.46 -1.90
C PRO A 34 -5.61 11.61 -2.81
N ALA A 35 -4.28 11.82 -2.78
CA ALA A 35 -3.34 11.06 -3.60
C ALA A 35 -3.26 9.59 -3.16
N TRP A 36 -3.33 9.32 -1.86
CA TRP A 36 -3.42 7.97 -1.30
C TRP A 36 -4.78 7.32 -1.57
N ALA A 37 -5.88 8.05 -1.38
CA ALA A 37 -7.22 7.56 -1.69
C ALA A 37 -7.35 7.14 -3.16
N ALA A 38 -6.75 7.90 -4.09
CA ALA A 38 -6.76 7.61 -5.52
C ALA A 38 -5.99 6.34 -5.93
N LEU A 39 -5.23 5.72 -5.02
CA LEU A 39 -4.63 4.41 -5.29
C LEU A 39 -5.67 3.29 -5.21
N PHE A 40 -6.75 3.48 -4.46
CA PHE A 40 -7.75 2.44 -4.22
C PHE A 40 -8.89 2.48 -5.26
N PRO A 41 -9.54 1.34 -5.52
CA PRO A 41 -10.71 1.27 -6.40
C PRO A 41 -11.87 2.12 -5.87
N LEU A 42 -12.61 2.75 -6.79
CA LEU A 42 -13.88 3.39 -6.45
C LEU A 42 -14.86 2.36 -5.89
N GLY A 43 -15.51 2.66 -4.76
CA GLY A 43 -16.41 1.72 -4.07
C GLY A 43 -15.72 0.80 -3.06
N GLY A 44 -14.39 0.87 -2.91
CA GLY A 44 -13.65 0.14 -1.89
C GLY A 44 -12.90 -1.08 -2.43
N THR A 45 -12.24 -1.82 -1.54
CA THR A 45 -11.29 -2.89 -1.94
C THR A 45 -11.83 -4.30 -1.71
N PHE A 46 -12.94 -4.41 -0.98
CA PHE A 46 -13.57 -5.68 -0.67
C PHE A 46 -14.52 -6.08 -1.79
N PHE A 47 -14.50 -7.36 -2.16
CA PHE A 47 -15.31 -7.91 -3.24
C PHE A 47 -15.72 -9.36 -2.95
N THR A 48 -16.72 -9.83 -3.68
CA THR A 48 -17.01 -11.27 -3.82
C THR A 48 -16.97 -11.64 -5.30
N HIS A 49 -16.62 -12.89 -5.60
CA HIS A 49 -16.57 -13.40 -6.97
C HIS A 49 -16.87 -14.91 -7.01
N PRO A 50 -17.80 -15.37 -7.87
CA PRO A 50 -18.35 -16.72 -7.84
C PRO A 50 -17.30 -17.84 -8.00
N LYS A 51 -16.20 -17.56 -8.71
CA LYS A 51 -15.13 -18.54 -8.97
C LYS A 51 -13.88 -18.39 -8.11
N ILE A 52 -13.56 -17.19 -7.61
CA ILE A 52 -12.23 -16.92 -7.04
C ILE A 52 -12.28 -16.47 -5.58
N ALA A 53 -13.43 -15.95 -5.13
CA ALA A 53 -13.62 -15.40 -3.79
C ALA A 53 -15.11 -15.52 -3.40
N ARG A 54 -15.55 -16.70 -2.97
CA ARG A 54 -16.96 -16.92 -2.58
C ARG A 54 -17.37 -16.15 -1.32
N ASN A 55 -16.39 -15.74 -0.51
CA ASN A 55 -16.57 -14.90 0.67
C ASN A 55 -15.97 -13.52 0.41
N VAL A 56 -16.42 -12.52 1.18
CA VAL A 56 -15.85 -11.16 1.15
C VAL A 56 -14.33 -11.24 1.31
N SER A 57 -13.63 -10.72 0.31
CA SER A 57 -12.17 -10.82 0.20
C SER A 57 -11.62 -9.51 -0.35
N THR A 58 -10.32 -9.26 -0.17
CA THR A 58 -9.59 -8.17 -0.80
C THR A 58 -8.31 -8.71 -1.41
N PHE A 59 -7.76 -8.04 -2.42
CA PHE A 59 -6.41 -8.37 -2.88
C PHE A 59 -5.38 -7.94 -1.85
N SER A 60 -4.38 -8.78 -1.63
CA SER A 60 -3.32 -8.51 -0.65
C SER A 60 -2.61 -7.17 -0.88
N VAL A 61 -2.48 -6.72 -2.14
CA VAL A 61 -1.85 -5.43 -2.46
C VAL A 61 -2.61 -4.21 -1.88
N TYR A 62 -3.93 -4.29 -1.74
CA TYR A 62 -4.68 -3.21 -1.11
C TYR A 62 -4.41 -3.14 0.40
N HIS A 63 -4.34 -4.29 1.08
CA HIS A 63 -3.91 -4.34 2.48
C HIS A 63 -2.47 -3.84 2.64
N GLN A 64 -1.58 -4.21 1.73
CA GLN A 64 -0.19 -3.73 1.74
C GLN A 64 -0.11 -2.20 1.56
N LEU A 65 -0.86 -1.62 0.62
CA LEU A 65 -0.91 -0.16 0.46
C LEU A 65 -1.48 0.54 1.70
N HIS A 66 -2.55 -0.01 2.27
CA HIS A 66 -3.11 0.44 3.53
C HIS A 66 -2.06 0.42 4.67
N CYS A 67 -1.28 -0.65 4.78
CA CYS A 67 -0.19 -0.74 5.75
C CYS A 67 0.92 0.29 5.52
N ILE A 68 1.28 0.59 4.27
CA ILE A 68 2.28 1.63 3.98
C ILE A 68 1.74 3.00 4.41
N ASP A 69 0.47 3.30 4.14
CA ASP A 69 -0.13 4.56 4.58
C ASP A 69 -0.21 4.67 6.11
N ALA A 70 -0.58 3.58 6.80
CA ALA A 70 -0.57 3.52 8.26
C ALA A 70 0.83 3.84 8.83
N ILE A 71 1.90 3.27 8.26
CA ILE A 71 3.29 3.59 8.61
C ILE A 71 3.62 5.04 8.36
N ARG A 72 3.19 5.61 7.22
CA ARG A 72 3.38 7.03 6.90
C ARG A 72 2.72 7.92 7.95
N GLN A 73 1.46 7.65 8.30
CA GLN A 73 0.73 8.40 9.33
C GLN A 73 1.42 8.32 10.70
N GLY A 74 1.80 7.12 11.14
CA GLY A 74 2.52 6.92 12.40
C GLY A 74 3.89 7.62 12.42
N TYR A 75 4.65 7.57 11.33
CA TYR A 75 5.92 8.28 11.19
C TYR A 75 5.76 9.79 11.39
N TRP A 76 4.78 10.40 10.70
CA TRP A 76 4.57 11.85 10.78
C TRP A 76 4.00 12.28 12.14
N ALA A 77 3.15 11.48 12.78
CA ALA A 77 2.70 11.76 14.14
C ALA A 77 3.88 11.85 15.14
N VAL A 78 4.87 10.95 15.00
CA VAL A 78 6.09 11.00 15.82
C VAL A 78 6.95 12.22 15.51
N VAL A 79 7.16 12.53 14.23
CA VAL A 79 7.93 13.71 13.79
C VAL A 79 7.31 15.01 14.33
N GLU A 80 5.99 15.16 14.23
CA GLU A 80 5.27 16.34 14.72
C GLU A 80 5.31 16.46 16.24
N ALA A 81 5.11 15.37 16.97
CA ALA A 81 5.24 15.37 18.42
C ALA A 81 6.64 15.79 18.86
N ALA A 82 7.69 15.22 18.23
CA ALA A 82 9.07 15.56 18.52
C ALA A 82 9.40 17.03 18.22
N ALA A 83 8.91 17.56 17.09
CA ALA A 83 9.06 18.97 16.72
C ALA A 83 8.41 19.93 17.74
N GLN A 84 7.40 19.45 18.48
CA GLN A 84 6.72 20.19 19.54
C GLN A 84 7.26 19.88 20.95
N GLY A 85 8.34 19.10 21.06
CA GLY A 85 8.91 18.68 22.34
C GLY A 85 7.99 17.74 23.15
N ARG A 86 7.03 17.08 22.50
CA ARG A 86 6.11 16.13 23.10
C ARG A 86 6.61 14.70 22.91
N THR A 87 6.26 13.83 23.85
CA THR A 87 6.38 12.37 23.64
C THR A 87 5.10 11.90 22.94
N PRO A 88 5.21 11.17 21.81
CA PRO A 88 4.04 10.59 21.17
C PRO A 88 3.31 9.67 22.15
N SER A 89 2.01 9.87 22.33
CA SER A 89 1.17 8.94 23.09
C SER A 89 0.25 8.16 22.14
N ASP A 90 -0.19 6.98 22.55
CA ASP A 90 -1.17 6.19 21.78
C ASP A 90 -2.49 6.96 21.59
N ALA A 91 -2.81 7.94 22.46
CA ALA A 91 -3.98 8.79 22.34
C ALA A 91 -3.87 9.84 21.22
N ASP A 92 -2.64 10.24 20.86
CA ASP A 92 -2.36 11.20 19.78
C ASP A 92 -2.20 10.52 18.42
N THR A 93 -2.24 9.18 18.39
CA THR A 93 -1.91 8.39 17.21
C THR A 93 -3.20 7.77 16.67
N PRO A 94 -3.52 7.94 15.36
CA PRO A 94 -4.63 7.22 14.75
C PRO A 94 -4.53 5.72 15.03
N ALA A 95 -5.67 5.01 15.17
CA ALA A 95 -5.68 3.58 15.51
C ALA A 95 -4.73 2.74 14.63
N MET A 96 -4.61 3.08 13.34
CA MET A 96 -3.74 2.41 12.38
C MET A 96 -2.25 2.75 12.55
N GLY A 97 -1.93 3.88 13.19
CA GLY A 97 -0.57 4.32 13.50
C GLY A 97 -0.02 3.77 14.83
N THR A 98 -0.82 3.04 15.61
CA THR A 98 -0.40 2.51 16.92
C THR A 98 0.77 1.53 16.78
N LEU A 99 1.64 1.48 17.80
CA LEU A 99 2.87 0.67 17.73
C LEU A 99 2.62 -0.83 17.44
N PRO A 100 1.62 -1.51 18.04
CA PRO A 100 1.32 -2.90 17.69
C PRO A 100 0.90 -3.06 16.22
N HIS A 101 0.09 -2.13 15.71
CA HIS A 101 -0.39 -2.15 14.33
C HIS A 101 0.78 -1.96 13.35
N ILE A 102 1.63 -0.96 13.59
CA ILE A 102 2.83 -0.70 12.77
C ILE A 102 3.79 -1.90 12.73
N ARG A 103 3.99 -2.59 13.86
CA ARG A 103 4.84 -3.80 13.91
C ARG A 103 4.30 -4.92 13.00
N HIS A 104 2.98 -5.12 13.01
CA HIS A 104 2.35 -6.09 12.12
C HIS A 104 2.48 -5.68 10.64
N CYS A 105 2.21 -4.40 10.32
CA CYS A 105 2.37 -3.85 8.97
C CYS A 105 3.78 -4.03 8.42
N LEU A 106 4.81 -3.76 9.23
CA LEU A 106 6.20 -3.92 8.84
C LEU A 106 6.53 -5.37 8.46
N ASP A 107 6.06 -6.35 9.23
CA ASP A 107 6.30 -7.75 8.89
C ASP A 107 5.49 -8.22 7.68
N LEU A 108 4.24 -7.78 7.53
CA LEU A 108 3.43 -8.05 6.33
C LEU A 108 4.12 -7.53 5.07
N LEU A 109 4.63 -6.30 5.09
CA LEU A 109 5.33 -5.70 3.95
C LEU A 109 6.65 -6.40 3.66
N ARG A 110 7.43 -6.76 4.69
CA ARG A 110 8.65 -7.57 4.54
C ARG A 110 8.33 -8.88 3.81
N GLN A 111 7.30 -9.60 4.27
CA GLN A 111 6.89 -10.87 3.66
C GLN A 111 6.37 -10.67 2.22
N SER A 112 5.62 -9.60 1.94
CA SER A 112 5.13 -9.30 0.60
C SER A 112 6.26 -9.00 -0.40
N ILE A 113 7.24 -8.18 0.02
CA ILE A 113 8.41 -7.85 -0.81
C ILE A 113 9.18 -9.14 -1.16
N MET A 114 9.40 -10.00 -0.18
CA MET A 114 10.06 -11.29 -0.39
C MET A 114 9.24 -12.24 -1.28
N CYS A 115 7.92 -12.23 -1.16
CA CYS A 115 7.01 -13.04 -1.97
C CYS A 115 7.04 -12.65 -3.46
N HIS A 116 7.08 -11.35 -3.76
CA HIS A 116 7.13 -10.86 -5.13
C HIS A 116 8.53 -10.91 -5.75
N GLY A 117 9.58 -10.73 -4.93
CA GLY A 117 10.97 -10.90 -5.32
C GLY A 117 11.33 -10.14 -6.60
N ASP A 118 11.31 -8.81 -6.56
CA ASP A 118 11.69 -8.00 -7.73
C ASP A 118 13.14 -8.31 -8.14
N THR A 119 13.31 -8.81 -9.37
CA THR A 119 14.60 -9.25 -9.93
C THR A 119 15.23 -8.18 -10.83
N THR A 120 14.72 -6.95 -10.80
CA THR A 120 15.30 -5.81 -11.52
C THR A 120 16.70 -5.54 -11.02
N LEU A 121 17.67 -5.46 -11.94
CA LEU A 121 19.06 -5.17 -11.59
C LEU A 121 19.25 -3.68 -11.33
N GLU A 122 19.85 -3.37 -10.20
CA GLU A 122 20.27 -2.02 -9.83
C GLU A 122 21.79 -1.91 -9.83
N VAL A 123 22.31 -0.90 -10.51
CA VAL A 123 23.75 -0.63 -10.58
C VAL A 123 24.13 0.25 -9.40
N VAL A 124 25.19 -0.14 -8.67
CA VAL A 124 25.72 0.64 -7.56
C VAL A 124 26.15 2.02 -8.04
N ASP A 125 25.61 3.06 -7.42
CA ASP A 125 26.07 4.43 -7.58
C ASP A 125 27.10 4.74 -6.46
N PRO A 126 28.39 4.89 -6.82
CA PRO A 126 29.45 5.10 -5.83
C PRO A 126 29.29 6.41 -5.05
N ARG A 127 28.54 7.39 -5.57
CA ARG A 127 28.31 8.68 -4.91
C ARG A 127 27.39 8.57 -3.69
N VAL A 128 26.46 7.62 -3.70
CA VAL A 128 25.56 7.33 -2.57
C VAL A 128 25.94 6.06 -1.81
N LYS A 129 27.03 5.38 -2.20
CA LYS A 129 27.48 4.10 -1.62
C LYS A 129 26.36 3.05 -1.59
N GLY A 130 25.53 3.00 -2.63
CA GLY A 130 24.33 2.16 -2.66
C GLY A 130 23.62 2.19 -4.00
N VAL A 131 22.34 1.84 -4.00
CA VAL A 131 21.45 1.88 -5.17
C VAL A 131 20.27 2.82 -4.90
N HIS A 132 19.66 3.36 -5.96
CA HIS A 132 18.60 4.36 -5.82
C HIS A 132 17.19 3.77 -5.74
N GLY A 133 16.94 2.61 -6.34
CA GLY A 133 15.59 2.05 -6.55
C GLY A 133 14.77 2.75 -7.63
N PHE A 134 15.20 3.92 -8.11
CA PHE A 134 14.50 4.76 -9.09
C PHE A 134 15.30 4.90 -10.39
N GLY A 135 14.60 5.17 -11.49
CA GLY A 135 15.22 5.36 -12.81
C GLY A 135 15.54 4.07 -13.57
N VAL A 136 15.28 2.90 -12.97
CA VAL A 136 15.40 1.59 -13.63
C VAL A 136 14.02 1.00 -13.96
N LYS A 137 13.96 0.10 -14.94
CA LYS A 137 12.70 -0.51 -15.41
C LYS A 137 12.37 -1.77 -14.61
N HIS A 138 11.24 -1.75 -13.92
CA HIS A 138 10.68 -2.86 -13.16
C HIS A 138 9.59 -3.58 -13.96
N ARG A 139 9.42 -4.88 -13.71
CA ARG A 139 8.29 -5.66 -14.24
C ARG A 139 7.15 -5.67 -13.23
N CYS A 140 6.13 -4.86 -13.47
CA CYS A 140 4.98 -4.67 -12.59
C CYS A 140 3.75 -5.41 -13.11
N ARG A 141 2.73 -5.57 -12.26
CA ARG A 141 1.35 -5.83 -12.72
C ARG A 141 0.72 -4.52 -13.17
N ASP A 142 -0.14 -4.58 -14.18
CA ASP A 142 -0.88 -3.41 -14.62
C ASP A 142 -1.86 -2.96 -13.53
N TRP A 143 -1.53 -1.83 -12.88
CA TRP A 143 -2.32 -1.30 -11.77
C TRP A 143 -3.74 -0.90 -12.19
N GLY A 144 -3.88 -0.30 -13.37
CA GLY A 144 -5.18 0.13 -13.88
C GLY A 144 -6.09 -1.05 -14.16
N GLN A 145 -5.57 -2.14 -14.74
CA GLN A 145 -6.34 -3.36 -14.93
C GLN A 145 -6.77 -3.99 -13.60
N LEU A 146 -5.90 -4.00 -12.58
CA LEU A 146 -6.24 -4.55 -11.27
C LEU A 146 -7.31 -3.72 -10.55
N VAL A 147 -7.17 -2.39 -10.59
CA VAL A 147 -8.17 -1.46 -10.04
C VAL A 147 -9.50 -1.65 -10.74
N HIS A 148 -9.51 -1.55 -12.08
CA HIS A 148 -10.74 -1.70 -12.86
C HIS A 148 -11.41 -3.06 -12.65
N TRP A 149 -10.62 -4.14 -12.55
CA TRP A 149 -11.16 -5.45 -12.22
C TRP A 149 -11.86 -5.43 -10.86
N THR A 150 -11.27 -4.79 -9.84
CA THR A 150 -11.86 -4.74 -8.49
C THR A 150 -13.15 -3.93 -8.46
N GLU A 151 -13.20 -2.80 -9.18
CA GLU A 151 -14.41 -1.95 -9.31
C GLU A 151 -15.59 -2.69 -9.95
N GLN A 152 -15.34 -3.76 -10.72
CA GLN A 152 -16.42 -4.58 -11.29
C GLN A 152 -17.08 -5.52 -10.27
N TRP A 153 -16.43 -5.78 -9.13
CA TRP A 153 -16.84 -6.81 -8.17
C TRP A 153 -16.99 -6.30 -6.73
N ASN A 154 -16.69 -5.03 -6.47
CA ASN A 154 -16.71 -4.42 -5.14
C ASN A 154 -18.05 -3.76 -4.79
N ASP A 155 -19.17 -4.31 -5.29
CA ASP A 155 -20.54 -3.88 -4.92
C ASP A 155 -20.92 -4.36 -3.51
N ILE A 156 -19.98 -4.24 -2.58
CA ILE A 156 -20.19 -4.44 -1.16
C ILE A 156 -20.45 -3.04 -0.60
N PRO A 157 -21.64 -2.78 -0.03
CA PRO A 157 -21.90 -1.48 0.59
C PRO A 157 -20.81 -1.22 1.63
N PRO A 158 -20.26 0.01 1.70
CA PRO A 158 -19.29 0.34 2.73
C PRO A 158 -19.93 0.00 4.08
N GLU A 159 -19.26 -0.83 4.89
CA GLU A 159 -19.63 -0.93 6.30
C GLU A 159 -19.52 0.49 6.85
N GLU A 160 -20.63 1.02 7.37
CA GLU A 160 -20.59 2.22 8.20
C GLU A 160 -19.59 1.93 9.33
N ASP A 161 -18.47 2.64 9.33
CA ASP A 161 -17.48 2.71 10.41
C ASP A 161 -16.50 1.52 10.58
N ALA A 162 -15.49 1.44 9.70
CA ALA A 162 -14.22 0.76 9.99
C ALA A 162 -13.04 1.73 9.98
#